data_AF-A0A410G563-F1
#
_entry.id   AF-A0A410G563-F1
#
_cell.length_a   1.000
_cell.length_b   1.000
_cell.length_c   1.000
_cell.angle_alpha   90.00
_cell.angle_beta   90.00
_cell.angle_gamma   90.00
#
_symmetry.space_group_name_H-M   'P 1'
#
loop_
_entity.id
_entity.type
_entity.pdbx_description
1 polymer ?
#
loop_
_entity_poly.entity_id
_entity_poly.type
_entity_poly.pdbx_seq_one_letter_code
_entity_poly.pdbx_strand_id
1 'polypeptide(L)'
;MRGFKRTEVNDENYLQILIYFIHCNPVEGGPCNSPGNWQRSSFRAIFSDRHTQLRRKEVLVYFDTLENFLYMNSHRPKLTGVE
;
A
#
# COMPACT_ATOMS: atom_id res chain seq x y z
N MET A 1 19.36 -21.57 -0.39
CA MET A 1 18.45 -20.40 -0.46
C MET A 1 17.94 -20.12 0.94
N ARG A 2 18.04 -18.88 1.42
CA ARG A 2 17.38 -18.46 2.68
C ARG A 2 15.90 -18.21 2.35
N GLY A 3 14.98 -18.80 3.10
CA GLY A 3 13.55 -18.58 2.89
C GLY A 3 13.17 -17.12 3.11
N PHE A 4 12.10 -16.66 2.44
CA PHE A 4 11.52 -15.36 2.73
C PHE A 4 11.02 -15.34 4.18
N LYS A 5 11.33 -14.25 4.89
CA LYS A 5 10.71 -14.00 6.19
C LYS A 5 9.23 -13.70 5.98
N ARG A 6 8.37 -14.24 6.84
CA ARG A 6 6.94 -13.96 6.87
C ARG A 6 6.62 -13.39 8.25
N THR A 7 5.80 -12.34 8.26
CA THR A 7 5.27 -11.74 9.48
C THR A 7 3.76 -11.92 9.43
N GLU A 8 3.18 -12.42 10.51
CA GLU A 8 1.73 -12.48 10.65
C GLU A 8 1.19 -11.05 10.88
N VAL A 9 0.06 -10.74 10.24
CA VAL A 9 -0.57 -9.41 10.33
C VAL A 9 -1.92 -9.59 11.02
N ASN A 10 -1.97 -9.23 12.29
CA ASN A 10 -3.17 -9.34 13.13
C ASN A 10 -3.78 -7.96 13.48
N ASP A 11 -3.14 -6.87 13.05
CA ASP A 11 -3.56 -5.50 13.30
C ASP A 11 -3.84 -4.77 11.98
N GLU A 12 -5.00 -4.14 11.91
CA GLU A 12 -5.47 -3.45 10.70
C GLU A 12 -4.62 -2.21 10.38
N ASN A 13 -4.20 -1.44 11.40
CA ASN A 13 -3.34 -0.28 11.19
C ASN A 13 -1.99 -0.72 10.62
N TYR A 14 -1.45 -1.84 11.12
CA TYR A 14 -0.24 -2.43 10.58
C TYR A 14 -0.42 -2.88 9.14
N LEU A 15 -1.56 -3.46 8.78
CA LEU A 15 -1.89 -3.79 7.39
C LEU A 15 -1.89 -2.53 6.49
N GLN A 16 -2.53 -1.44 6.92
CA GLN A 16 -2.53 -0.17 6.19
C GLN A 16 -1.10 0.37 6.01
N ILE A 17 -0.27 0.31 7.06
CA ILE A 17 1.15 0.69 7.03
C ILE A 17 1.94 -0.16 6.02
N LEU A 18 1.71 -1.48 5.99
CA LEU A 18 2.36 -2.37 5.03
C LEU A 18 1.95 -2.06 3.58
N ILE A 19 0.66 -1.79 3.35
CA ILE A 19 0.16 -1.37 2.02
C ILE A 19 0.84 -0.07 1.59
N TYR A 20 0.93 0.93 2.48
CA TYR A 20 1.70 2.16 2.25
C TYR A 20 3.15 1.86 1.86
N PHE A 21 3.84 1.04 2.65
CA PHE A 21 5.26 0.74 2.40
C PHE A 21 5.49 0.05 1.06
N ILE A 22 4.61 -0.87 0.66
CA ILE A 22 4.70 -1.54 -0.64
C ILE A 22 4.58 -0.52 -1.79
N HIS A 23 3.66 0.43 -1.68
CA HIS A 23 3.44 1.48 -2.68
C HIS A 23 4.52 2.56 -2.69
N CYS A 24 5.10 2.88 -1.54
CA CYS A 24 6.17 3.88 -1.40
C CYS A 24 7.58 3.31 -1.59
N ASN A 25 7.77 1.99 -1.58
CA ASN A 25 9.06 1.36 -1.86
C ASN A 25 9.77 1.87 -3.14
N PRO A 26 9.09 2.03 -4.31
CA PRO A 26 9.72 2.63 -5.49
C PRO A 26 10.00 4.14 -5.37
N VAL A 27 9.39 4.84 -4.41
CA VAL A 27 9.73 6.24 -4.13
C VAL A 27 10.99 6.31 -3.30
N GLU A 28 11.03 5.55 -2.20
CA GLU A 28 12.19 5.47 -1.30
C GLU A 28 13.44 4.91 -2.00
N GLY A 29 13.26 3.96 -2.92
CA GLY A 29 14.36 3.39 -3.71
C GLY A 29 14.88 4.29 -4.83
N GLY A 30 14.23 5.44 -5.09
CA GLY A 30 14.61 6.38 -6.14
C GLY A 30 14.12 6.17 -7.59
N PRO A 31 13.44 5.07 -8.02
CA PRO A 31 12.99 4.97 -9.41
C PRO A 31 11.78 5.86 -9.76
N CYS A 32 11.08 6.45 -8.80
CA CYS A 32 10.01 7.41 -9.08
C CYS A 32 9.79 8.43 -7.95
N ASN A 33 9.09 9.54 -8.24
CA ASN A 33 8.81 10.61 -7.27
C ASN A 33 7.47 10.47 -6.54
N SER A 34 6.62 9.52 -6.96
CA SER A 34 5.32 9.26 -6.34
C SER A 34 4.90 7.81 -6.60
N PRO A 35 4.07 7.19 -5.73
CA PRO A 35 3.61 5.82 -5.95
C PRO A 35 2.88 5.61 -7.27
N GLY A 36 2.12 6.62 -7.71
CA GLY A 36 1.38 6.59 -8.98
C GLY A 36 2.26 6.55 -10.23
N ASN A 37 3.51 7.00 -10.13
CA ASN A 37 4.45 6.98 -11.26
C ASN A 37 5.05 5.59 -11.48
N TRP A 38 4.98 4.70 -10.49
CA TRP A 38 5.51 3.34 -10.61
C TRP A 38 4.48 2.39 -11.23
N GLN A 39 4.67 2.07 -12.51
CA GLN A 39 3.75 1.22 -13.28
C GLN A 39 3.72 -0.24 -12.82
N ARG A 40 4.77 -0.71 -12.14
CA ARG A 40 4.90 -2.10 -11.66
C ARG A 40 4.38 -2.27 -10.24
N SER A 41 3.23 -1.65 -9.93
CA SER A 41 2.52 -1.80 -8.67
C SER A 41 1.02 -1.89 -8.90
N SER A 42 0.30 -2.39 -7.89
CA SER A 42 -1.16 -2.37 -7.86
C SER A 42 -1.75 -0.99 -7.55
N PHE A 43 -0.94 0.04 -7.27
CA PHE A 43 -1.42 1.35 -6.84
C PHE A 43 -2.46 1.93 -7.81
N ARG A 44 -2.10 2.05 -9.09
CA ARG A 44 -3.00 2.55 -10.15
C ARG A 44 -4.20 1.63 -10.38
N ALA A 45 -4.04 0.33 -10.09
CA ALA A 45 -5.13 -0.61 -10.26
C ALA A 45 -6.25 -0.38 -9.24
N ILE A 46 -5.98 0.15 -8.05
CA ILE A 46 -6.99 0.52 -7.05
C ILE A 46 -8.00 1.53 -7.62
N PHE A 47 -7.52 2.48 -8.43
CA PHE A 47 -8.32 3.54 -9.06
C PHE A 47 -8.92 3.13 -10.42
N SER A 48 -8.64 1.94 -10.92
CA SER A 48 -9.02 1.54 -12.26
C SER A 48 -10.31 0.74 -12.28
N ASP A 49 -11.23 1.09 -13.18
CA ASP A 49 -12.45 0.33 -13.45
C ASP A 49 -12.21 -0.95 -14.28
N ARG A 50 -10.98 -1.18 -14.75
CA ARG A 50 -10.65 -2.38 -15.53
C ARG A 50 -10.79 -3.64 -14.67
N HIS A 51 -11.25 -4.73 -15.28
CA HIS A 51 -11.31 -6.01 -14.60
C HIS A 51 -9.90 -6.49 -14.19
N THR A 52 -9.74 -6.87 -12.92
CA THR A 52 -8.52 -7.47 -12.38
C THR A 52 -8.88 -8.46 -11.28
N GLN A 53 -7.94 -9.33 -10.90
CA GLN A 53 -8.08 -10.22 -9.74
C GLN A 53 -7.83 -9.50 -8.40
N LEU A 54 -7.48 -8.21 -8.42
CA LEU A 54 -7.21 -7.44 -7.21
C LEU A 54 -8.51 -7.27 -6.40
N ARG A 55 -8.43 -7.57 -5.10
CA ARG A 55 -9.53 -7.40 -4.14
C ARG A 55 -9.71 -5.93 -3.75
N ARG A 56 -9.97 -5.06 -4.73
CA ARG A 56 -10.01 -3.59 -4.53
C ARG A 56 -10.96 -3.15 -3.44
N LYS A 57 -12.17 -3.71 -3.43
CA LYS A 57 -13.19 -3.40 -2.43
C LYS A 57 -12.71 -3.74 -1.02
N GLU A 58 -12.07 -4.90 -0.88
CA GLU A 58 -11.49 -5.35 0.38
C GLU A 58 -10.35 -4.45 0.85
N VAL A 59 -9.45 -4.07 -0.07
CA VAL A 59 -8.39 -3.10 0.23
C VAL A 59 -8.98 -1.77 0.67
N LEU A 60 -9.97 -1.23 -0.05
CA LEU A 60 -10.58 0.07 0.25
C LEU A 60 -11.38 0.08 1.55
N VAL A 61 -11.90 -1.06 2.01
CA VAL A 61 -12.55 -1.15 3.34
C VAL A 61 -11.57 -0.74 4.44
N TYR A 62 -10.30 -1.11 4.35
CA TYR A 62 -9.28 -0.71 5.33
C TYR A 62 -8.94 0.78 5.29
N PHE A 63 -9.40 1.55 4.30
CA PHE A 63 -9.12 2.98 4.23
C PHE A 63 -10.39 3.82 4.30
N ASP A 64 -11.56 3.22 4.51
CA ASP A 64 -12.92 3.80 4.43
C ASP A 64 -13.29 4.34 3.04
N THR A 65 -12.44 5.19 2.45
CA THR A 65 -12.68 5.88 1.18
C THR A 65 -11.46 5.83 0.27
N LEU A 66 -11.69 6.05 -1.02
CA LEU A 66 -10.61 6.15 -2.01
C LEU A 66 -9.72 7.37 -1.75
N GLU A 67 -10.32 8.46 -1.29
CA GLU A 67 -9.66 9.70 -0.91
C GLU A 67 -8.72 9.47 0.27
N ASN A 68 -9.14 8.72 1.29
CA ASN A 68 -8.32 8.33 2.42
C ASN A 68 -7.17 7.41 2.00
N PHE A 69 -7.42 6.44 1.10
CA PHE A 69 -6.35 5.61 0.53
C PHE A 69 -5.29 6.48 -0.15
N LEU A 70 -5.69 7.44 -0.98
CA LEU A 70 -4.77 8.35 -1.65
C LEU A 70 -4.03 9.25 -0.65
N TYR A 71 -4.74 9.79 0.34
CA TYR A 71 -4.16 10.62 1.38
C TYR A 71 -3.07 9.88 2.16
N MET A 72 -3.36 8.67 2.64
CA MET A 72 -2.39 7.86 3.38
C MET A 72 -1.21 7.44 2.52
N ASN A 73 -1.42 7.08 1.25
CA ASN A 73 -0.32 6.72 0.35
C ASN A 73 0.49 7.93 -0.16
N SER A 74 0.09 9.16 0.19
CA SER A 74 0.84 10.39 -0.14
C SER A 74 1.53 11.01 1.08
N HIS A 75 1.21 10.56 2.29
CA HIS A 75 1.76 11.08 3.53
C HIS A 75 2.36 9.95 4.34
N ARG A 76 3.62 10.10 4.76
CA ARG A 76 4.28 9.09 5.58
C ARG A 76 3.47 8.86 6.87
N PRO A 77 2.99 7.63 7.12
CA PRO A 77 2.29 7.33 8.36
C PRO A 77 3.24 7.54 9.53
N LYS A 78 2.72 8.11 10.63
CA LYS A 78 3.44 8.14 11.88
C LYS A 78 3.53 6.70 12.38
N LEU A 79 4.73 6.15 12.40
CA LEU A 79 4.98 4.85 13.03
C LEU A 79 4.85 5.06 14.54
N THR A 80 3.66 4.87 15.07
CA THR A 80 3.43 4.77 16.52
C THR A 80 2.90 3.38 16.79
N GLY A 81 3.66 2.56 17.53
CA GLY A 81 3.19 1.25 18.01
C GLY A 81 3.68 0.02 17.24
N VAL A 82 4.75 0.11 16.45
CA VAL A 82 5.50 -1.10 16.07
C VAL A 82 6.59 -1.29 17.12
N GLU A 83 6.26 -2.01 18.20
CA GLU A 83 7.26 -2.63 19.08
C GLU A 83 7.99 -3.76 18.35
#